data_AF-A0A7S1WSH3-F1
#
_entry.id   AF-A0A7S1WSH3-F1
#
_cell.length_a   1.000
_cell.length_b   1.000
_cell.length_c   1.000
_cell.angle_alpha   90.00
_cell.angle_beta   90.00
_cell.angle_gamma   90.00
#
_symmetry.space_group_name_H-M   'P 1'
#
loop_
_entity.id
_entity.type
_entity.pdbx_description
1 polymer ?
#
loop_
_entity_poly.entity_id
_entity_poly.type
_entity_poly.pdbx_seq_one_letter_code
_entity_poly.pdbx_strand_id
1 'polypeptide(L)'
;SCGSDICSKATAVVHEVQVFGAEEDEWLMMHVGAAQLLAFFFPILDDFGPIVDFDAKLPAQTKRAILDYYVGCVRRHLYAHGGSQTYVAKNPTFNRRMRWLQSAFPDARFVVMTRPPAESVPSLVCYIGAVWNVFCSPRARCPLARALTDLQPGDIAYPLDALREWPEPQRALVTNSSLRADCVAAVTSLYGSLGLPLSPEFAAKARAAMDAAKGGASGHRYTIEDTGMFANEFEAHFAGSVERLRRLERGEWE
;
A
#
# COMPACT_ATOMS: atom_id res chain seq x y z
N SER A 1 -5.78 7.84 -34.99
CA SER A 1 -6.51 7.31 -33.81
C SER A 1 -5.84 6.06 -33.21
N CYS A 2 -4.50 5.94 -33.22
CA CYS A 2 -3.79 4.69 -32.84
C CYS A 2 -3.11 4.75 -31.45
N GLY A 3 -3.20 5.88 -30.73
CA GLY A 3 -2.51 6.09 -29.45
C GLY A 3 -3.32 5.78 -28.18
N SER A 4 -4.66 5.77 -28.26
CA SER A 4 -5.53 5.58 -27.08
C SER A 4 -5.60 4.12 -26.63
N ASP A 5 -5.59 3.18 -27.57
CA ASP A 5 -5.85 1.76 -27.27
C ASP A 5 -4.64 1.01 -26.70
N ILE A 6 -3.43 1.50 -26.98
CA ILE A 6 -2.18 0.95 -26.42
C ILE A 6 -2.01 1.38 -24.96
N CYS A 7 -2.34 2.65 -24.65
CA CYS A 7 -2.27 3.17 -23.28
C CYS A 7 -3.35 2.54 -22.38
N SER A 8 -4.57 2.34 -22.90
CA SER A 8 -5.69 1.70 -22.18
C SER A 8 -5.42 0.23 -21.82
N LYS A 9 -4.81 -0.55 -22.72
CA LYS A 9 -4.49 -1.97 -22.46
C LYS A 9 -3.28 -2.14 -21.53
N ALA A 10 -2.31 -1.23 -21.57
CA ALA A 10 -1.15 -1.28 -20.69
C ALA A 10 -1.51 -0.93 -19.23
N THR A 11 -2.42 0.03 -19.00
CA THR A 11 -2.89 0.39 -17.65
C THR A 11 -3.78 -0.70 -17.05
N ALA A 12 -4.65 -1.33 -17.84
CA ALA A 12 -5.54 -2.40 -17.37
C ALA A 12 -4.82 -3.66 -16.84
N VAL A 13 -3.57 -3.89 -17.26
CA VAL A 13 -2.75 -5.05 -16.81
C VAL A 13 -2.10 -4.80 -15.44
N VAL A 14 -2.06 -3.54 -14.99
CA VAL A 14 -1.21 -3.09 -13.89
C VAL A 14 -2.07 -2.50 -12.75
N HIS A 15 -3.01 -1.60 -13.06
CA HIS A 15 -4.02 -1.04 -12.14
C HIS A 15 -5.12 -0.33 -12.96
N GLU A 16 -6.40 -0.65 -12.77
CA GLU A 16 -7.47 0.02 -13.50
C GLU A 16 -7.64 1.46 -12.98
N VAL A 17 -7.10 2.43 -13.72
CA VAL A 17 -7.26 3.86 -13.43
C VAL A 17 -8.58 4.34 -13.98
N GLN A 18 -9.46 4.86 -13.11
CA GLN A 18 -10.77 5.40 -13.49
C GLN A 18 -10.85 6.89 -13.16
N VAL A 19 -11.41 7.69 -14.07
CA VAL A 19 -11.52 9.16 -13.92
C VAL A 19 -12.28 9.58 -12.65
N PHE A 20 -13.24 8.75 -12.22
CA PHE A 20 -14.03 8.95 -11.00
C PHE A 20 -13.86 7.80 -10.00
N GLY A 21 -12.82 6.97 -10.17
CA GLY A 21 -12.50 5.89 -9.25
C GLY A 21 -11.73 6.38 -8.03
N ALA A 22 -11.67 5.54 -7.00
CA ALA A 22 -10.76 5.75 -5.89
C ALA A 22 -9.32 5.50 -6.37
N GLU A 23 -8.44 6.46 -6.11
CA GLU A 23 -7.01 6.39 -6.45
C GLU A 23 -6.16 6.62 -5.20
N GLU A 24 -4.86 6.31 -5.30
CA GLU A 24 -3.91 6.56 -4.22
C GLU A 24 -3.62 8.06 -4.07
N ASP A 25 -3.61 8.55 -2.84
CA ASP A 25 -3.29 9.97 -2.54
C ASP A 25 -1.84 10.32 -2.85
N GLU A 26 -0.96 9.32 -3.00
CA GLU A 26 0.45 9.56 -3.34
C GLU A 26 0.61 10.33 -4.65
N TRP A 27 -0.36 10.26 -5.57
CA TRP A 27 -0.40 11.10 -6.76
C TRP A 27 -0.45 12.60 -6.44
N LEU A 28 -1.06 13.00 -5.32
CA LEU A 28 -1.07 14.39 -4.88
C LEU A 28 0.36 14.90 -4.61
N MET A 29 1.24 14.02 -4.11
CA MET A 29 2.61 14.39 -3.76
C MET A 29 3.49 14.65 -5.00
N MET A 30 3.03 14.28 -6.20
CA MET A 30 3.69 14.61 -7.46
C MET A 30 3.78 16.11 -7.68
N HIS A 31 2.76 16.87 -7.26
CA HIS A 31 2.69 18.32 -7.43
C HIS A 31 3.72 19.09 -6.61
N VAL A 32 4.31 18.45 -5.60
CA VAL A 32 5.38 19.02 -4.77
C VAL A 32 6.71 18.26 -4.94
N GLY A 33 6.80 17.37 -5.93
CA GLY A 33 8.02 16.60 -6.23
C GLY A 33 8.43 15.61 -5.14
N ALA A 34 7.50 15.17 -4.30
CA ALA A 34 7.78 14.35 -3.11
C ALA A 34 7.09 12.98 -3.12
N ALA A 35 6.64 12.52 -4.29
CA ALA A 35 6.01 11.21 -4.45
C ALA A 35 7.04 10.11 -4.73
N GLN A 36 6.94 9.00 -4.01
CA GLN A 36 7.62 7.74 -4.31
C GLN A 36 7.22 7.21 -5.69
N LEU A 37 6.00 7.48 -6.16
CA LEU A 37 5.53 7.11 -7.49
C LEU A 37 6.31 7.77 -8.63
N LEU A 38 7.09 8.83 -8.37
CA LEU A 38 8.02 9.36 -9.37
C LEU A 38 9.05 8.31 -9.82
N ALA A 39 9.38 7.33 -8.96
CA ALA A 39 10.25 6.23 -9.30
C ALA A 39 9.72 5.37 -10.47
N PHE A 40 8.42 5.41 -10.78
CA PHE A 40 7.83 4.72 -11.94
C PHE A 40 8.25 5.32 -13.28
N PHE A 41 8.56 6.63 -13.30
CA PHE A 41 9.02 7.33 -14.51
C PHE A 41 10.54 7.44 -14.55
N PHE A 42 11.19 7.39 -13.38
CA PHE A 42 12.63 7.54 -13.24
C PHE A 42 13.17 6.40 -12.36
N PRO A 43 13.71 5.32 -12.95
CA PRO A 43 14.21 4.15 -12.21
C PRO A 43 15.57 4.42 -11.52
N ILE A 44 15.67 5.54 -10.81
CA ILE A 44 16.83 6.02 -10.05
C ILE A 44 16.56 5.84 -8.55
N LEU A 45 16.44 4.57 -8.12
CA LEU A 45 16.01 4.23 -6.75
C LEU A 45 16.85 4.88 -5.65
N ASP A 46 18.15 5.07 -5.88
CA ASP A 46 19.06 5.68 -4.90
C ASP A 46 18.67 7.14 -4.59
N ASP A 47 18.29 7.92 -5.61
CA ASP A 47 17.89 9.32 -5.46
C ASP A 47 16.55 9.46 -4.74
N PHE A 48 15.66 8.47 -4.89
CA PHE A 48 14.40 8.40 -4.15
C PHE A 48 14.54 7.81 -2.75
N GLY A 49 15.73 7.35 -2.37
CA GLY A 49 16.02 6.75 -1.08
C GLY A 49 15.46 7.54 0.12
N PRO A 50 15.59 8.88 0.18
CA PRO A 50 15.00 9.69 1.22
C PRO A 50 13.46 9.69 1.23
N ILE A 51 12.81 9.72 0.06
CA ILE A 51 11.36 9.71 -0.06
C ILE A 51 10.76 8.35 0.33
N VAL A 52 11.44 7.26 -0.05
CA VAL A 52 11.08 5.89 0.33
C VAL A 52 11.26 5.72 1.83
N ASP A 53 12.47 5.96 2.35
CA ASP A 53 12.77 5.88 3.78
C ASP A 53 12.45 7.19 4.51
N PHE A 54 11.19 7.63 4.34
CA PHE A 54 10.70 8.95 4.68
C PHE A 54 11.09 9.37 6.10
N ASP A 55 10.77 8.55 7.09
CA ASP A 55 11.04 8.90 8.49
C ASP A 55 12.53 8.99 8.82
N ALA A 56 13.33 8.02 8.37
CA ALA A 56 14.73 7.95 8.75
C ALA A 56 15.63 8.96 8.00
N LYS A 57 15.32 9.27 6.74
CA LYS A 57 16.23 9.99 5.85
C LYS A 57 15.82 11.43 5.52
N LEU A 58 14.55 11.80 5.65
CA LEU A 58 14.14 13.19 5.40
C LEU A 58 14.30 14.07 6.64
N PRO A 59 14.79 15.31 6.49
CA PRO A 59 14.76 16.31 7.55
C PRO A 59 13.33 16.57 8.04
N ALA A 60 13.17 16.77 9.35
CA ALA A 60 11.86 16.99 9.97
C ALA A 60 11.08 18.18 9.36
N GLN A 61 11.78 19.24 8.93
CA GLN A 61 11.13 20.38 8.26
C GLN A 61 10.52 19.99 6.92
N THR A 62 11.23 19.19 6.11
CA THR A 62 10.75 18.69 4.82
C THR A 62 9.56 17.75 5.01
N LYS A 63 9.63 16.84 5.99
CA LYS A 63 8.52 15.93 6.33
C LYS A 63 7.24 16.71 6.68
N ARG A 64 7.36 17.75 7.50
CA ARG A 64 6.24 18.65 7.84
C ARG A 64 5.69 19.35 6.61
N ALA A 65 6.53 19.98 5.78
CA ALA A 65 6.07 20.70 4.60
C ALA A 65 5.28 19.81 3.62
N ILE A 66 5.75 18.57 3.40
CA ILE A 66 5.04 17.59 2.55
C ILE A 66 3.67 17.24 3.15
N LEU A 67 3.61 17.01 4.47
CA LEU A 67 2.35 16.65 5.12
C LEU A 67 1.39 17.83 5.30
N ASP A 68 1.88 19.04 5.50
CA ASP A 68 1.05 20.25 5.53
C ASP A 68 0.35 20.46 4.18
N TYR A 69 1.06 20.20 3.08
CA TYR A 69 0.46 20.17 1.75
C TYR A 69 -0.63 19.10 1.64
N TYR A 70 -0.36 17.87 2.08
CA TYR A 70 -1.33 16.76 2.07
C TYR A 70 -2.57 17.07 2.92
N VAL A 71 -2.40 17.57 4.15
CA VAL A 71 -3.48 18.02 5.03
C VAL A 71 -4.34 19.09 4.34
N GLY A 72 -3.70 20.03 3.63
CA GLY A 72 -4.40 21.03 2.83
C GLY A 72 -5.28 20.41 1.74
N CYS A 73 -4.78 19.38 1.04
CA CYS A 73 -5.55 18.66 0.02
C CYS A 73 -6.74 17.92 0.62
N VAL A 74 -6.55 17.16 1.71
CA VAL A 74 -7.62 16.43 2.40
C VAL A 74 -8.69 17.39 2.93
N ARG A 75 -8.29 18.52 3.54
CA ARG A 75 -9.25 19.56 4.00
C ARG A 75 -10.10 20.11 2.86
N ARG A 76 -9.48 20.47 1.73
CA ARG A 76 -10.21 20.98 0.56
C ARG A 76 -11.15 19.93 -0.01
N HIS A 77 -10.72 18.67 -0.07
CA HIS A 77 -11.54 17.57 -0.54
C HIS A 77 -12.77 17.38 0.36
N LEU A 78 -12.57 17.30 1.68
CA LEU A 78 -13.68 17.18 2.64
C LEU A 78 -14.64 18.37 2.56
N TYR A 79 -14.11 19.59 2.47
CA TYR A 79 -14.93 20.81 2.32
C TYR A 79 -15.80 20.75 1.05
N ALA A 80 -15.22 20.36 -0.09
CA ALA A 80 -15.95 20.23 -1.35
C ALA A 80 -17.07 19.17 -1.29
N HIS A 81 -16.97 18.19 -0.39
CA HIS A 81 -17.96 17.13 -0.17
C HIS A 81 -18.86 17.38 1.06
N GLY A 82 -18.92 18.61 1.55
CA GLY A 82 -19.83 19.03 2.63
C GLY A 82 -19.33 18.77 4.06
N GLY A 83 -18.13 18.21 4.23
CA GLY A 83 -17.42 18.15 5.52
C GLY A 83 -17.94 17.16 6.56
N SER A 84 -19.02 16.42 6.29
CA SER A 84 -19.63 15.46 7.23
C SER A 84 -19.18 14.01 7.03
N GLN A 85 -18.41 13.74 5.98
CA GLN A 85 -17.95 12.39 5.64
C GLN A 85 -16.56 12.09 6.24
N THR A 86 -16.30 10.81 6.50
CA THR A 86 -14.97 10.32 6.87
C THR A 86 -14.13 10.13 5.61
N TYR A 87 -12.97 10.76 5.55
CA TYR A 87 -12.00 10.52 4.48
C TYR A 87 -11.37 9.13 4.64
N VAL A 88 -11.35 8.34 3.57
CA VAL A 88 -10.73 7.01 3.56
C VAL A 88 -9.62 7.00 2.51
N ALA A 89 -8.40 6.78 2.98
CA ALA A 89 -7.19 6.83 2.17
C ALA A 89 -6.54 5.44 2.09
N LYS A 90 -6.25 4.96 0.88
CA LYS A 90 -5.46 3.73 0.65
C LYS A 90 -4.15 4.11 -0.04
N ASN A 91 -3.03 3.92 0.66
CA ASN A 91 -1.72 4.37 0.19
C ASN A 91 -0.62 3.37 0.60
N PRO A 92 -0.28 2.37 -0.24
CA PRO A 92 0.82 1.43 0.05
C PRO A 92 2.17 2.11 0.27
N THR A 93 2.43 3.21 -0.45
CA THR A 93 3.65 4.02 -0.33
C THR A 93 3.73 4.84 0.96
N PHE A 94 2.67 4.89 1.77
CA PHE A 94 2.64 5.64 3.03
C PHE A 94 3.14 4.84 4.23
N ASN A 95 3.49 3.56 4.06
CA ASN A 95 3.93 2.69 5.17
C ASN A 95 4.99 3.36 6.04
N ARG A 96 6.06 3.90 5.44
CA ARG A 96 7.16 4.59 6.15
C ARG A 96 6.85 6.02 6.61
N ARG A 97 5.63 6.51 6.37
CA ARG A 97 5.15 7.84 6.78
C ARG A 97 4.17 7.79 7.96
N MET A 98 3.74 6.60 8.37
CA MET A 98 2.65 6.39 9.32
C MET A 98 2.75 7.20 10.62
N ARG A 99 3.91 7.25 11.28
CA ARG A 99 4.12 8.08 12.49
C ARG A 99 3.89 9.57 12.24
N TRP A 100 4.36 10.07 11.11
CA TRP A 100 4.17 11.48 10.73
C TRP A 100 2.74 11.77 10.31
N LEU A 101 2.09 10.82 9.63
CA LEU A 101 0.66 10.91 9.30
C LEU A 101 -0.19 10.94 10.57
N GLN A 102 0.12 10.11 11.57
CA GLN A 102 -0.58 10.16 12.86
C GLN A 102 -0.39 11.50 13.57
N SER A 103 0.80 12.09 13.48
CA SER A 103 1.04 13.44 14.03
C SER A 103 0.26 14.52 13.27
N ALA A 104 0.10 14.39 11.95
CA ALA A 104 -0.65 15.31 11.10
C ALA A 104 -2.17 15.15 11.22
N PHE A 105 -2.64 13.94 11.54
CA PHE A 105 -4.04 13.59 11.74
C PHE A 105 -4.20 12.81 13.06
N PRO A 106 -4.22 13.49 14.22
CA PRO A 106 -4.21 12.83 15.54
C PRO A 106 -5.43 11.94 15.84
N ASP A 107 -6.53 12.17 15.12
CA ASP A 107 -7.79 11.43 15.21
C ASP A 107 -7.93 10.33 14.14
N ALA A 108 -6.93 10.17 13.26
CA ALA A 108 -6.94 9.15 12.23
C ALA A 108 -6.87 7.74 12.83
N ARG A 109 -7.50 6.81 12.12
CA ARG A 109 -7.42 5.37 12.39
C ARG A 109 -6.61 4.73 11.28
N PHE A 110 -5.65 3.89 11.64
CA PHE A 110 -4.74 3.25 10.70
C PHE A 110 -5.02 1.76 10.59
N VAL A 111 -5.18 1.30 9.35
CA VAL A 111 -5.39 -0.12 9.04
C VAL A 111 -4.21 -0.58 8.21
N VAL A 112 -3.43 -1.53 8.72
CA VAL A 112 -2.35 -2.17 7.96
C VAL A 112 -2.87 -3.47 7.40
N MET A 113 -2.80 -3.61 6.08
CA MET A 113 -3.12 -4.86 5.41
C MET A 113 -1.85 -5.68 5.18
N THR A 114 -1.83 -6.93 5.63
CA THR A 114 -0.67 -7.80 5.50
C THR A 114 -0.91 -8.95 4.53
N ARG A 115 0.17 -9.43 3.94
CA ARG A 115 0.19 -10.58 3.05
C ARG A 115 1.55 -11.29 3.23
N PRO A 116 1.61 -12.63 3.13
CA PRO A 116 2.89 -13.34 3.18
C PRO A 116 3.90 -12.76 2.18
N PRO A 117 5.17 -12.52 2.57
CA PRO A 117 6.18 -11.94 1.68
C PRO A 117 6.37 -12.71 0.38
N ALA A 118 6.32 -14.05 0.45
CA ALA A 118 6.43 -14.94 -0.71
C ALA A 118 5.32 -14.71 -1.76
N GLU A 119 4.20 -14.10 -1.37
CA GLU A 119 3.12 -13.76 -2.28
C GLU A 119 3.10 -12.29 -2.69
N SER A 120 3.48 -11.37 -1.79
CA SER A 120 3.40 -9.93 -2.04
C SER A 120 4.62 -9.38 -2.77
N VAL A 121 5.83 -9.82 -2.42
CA VAL A 121 7.08 -9.24 -2.93
C VAL A 121 7.31 -9.56 -4.40
N PRO A 122 7.18 -10.82 -4.87
CA PRO A 122 7.26 -11.11 -6.31
C PRO A 122 6.25 -10.33 -7.14
N SER A 123 5.03 -10.17 -6.61
CA SER A 123 3.97 -9.40 -7.26
C SER A 123 4.33 -7.92 -7.37
N LEU A 124 4.89 -7.32 -6.32
CA LEU A 124 5.35 -5.93 -6.32
C LEU A 124 6.47 -5.72 -7.32
N VAL A 125 7.50 -6.57 -7.29
CA VAL A 125 8.66 -6.46 -8.18
C VAL A 125 8.23 -6.57 -9.64
N CYS A 126 7.38 -7.56 -9.97
CA CYS A 126 6.85 -7.70 -11.32
C CYS A 126 5.94 -6.54 -11.73
N TYR A 127 5.14 -6.00 -10.80
CA TYR A 127 4.29 -4.83 -11.04
C TYR A 127 5.13 -3.61 -11.43
N ILE A 128 6.15 -3.27 -10.63
CA ILE A 128 7.06 -2.16 -10.93
C ILE A 128 7.81 -2.44 -12.24
N GLY A 129 8.24 -3.68 -12.47
CA GLY A 129 8.84 -4.09 -13.73
C GLY A 129 7.93 -3.87 -14.93
N ALA A 130 6.64 -4.21 -14.83
CA ALA A 130 5.66 -3.96 -15.88
C ALA A 130 5.50 -2.46 -16.17
N VAL A 131 5.43 -1.62 -15.12
CA VAL A 131 5.39 -0.15 -15.26
C VAL A 131 6.63 0.37 -15.98
N TRP A 132 7.83 -0.05 -15.59
CA TRP A 132 9.06 0.37 -16.26
C TRP A 132 9.19 -0.13 -17.69
N ASN A 133 8.62 -1.30 -18.02
CA ASN A 133 8.54 -1.76 -19.40
C ASN A 133 7.69 -0.85 -20.29
N VAL A 134 6.72 -0.12 -19.71
CA VAL A 134 5.94 0.90 -20.42
C VAL A 134 6.73 2.19 -20.61
N PHE A 135 7.44 2.68 -19.57
CA PHE A 135 8.01 4.03 -19.57
C PHE A 135 9.52 4.14 -19.84
N CYS A 136 10.30 3.08 -19.58
CA CYS A 136 11.78 3.16 -19.46
C CYS A 136 12.56 2.17 -20.32
N SER A 137 11.89 1.27 -21.05
CA SER A 137 12.51 0.25 -21.92
C SER A 137 13.69 -0.54 -21.27
N PRO A 138 13.50 -1.17 -20.10
CA PRO A 138 14.53 -1.93 -19.42
C PRO A 138 14.92 -3.20 -20.19
N ARG A 139 16.13 -3.71 -19.93
CA ARG A 139 16.61 -4.97 -20.54
C ARG A 139 16.04 -6.23 -19.89
N ALA A 140 15.58 -6.13 -18.65
CA ALA A 140 15.03 -7.24 -17.88
C ALA A 140 13.53 -7.03 -17.66
N ARG A 141 12.78 -8.13 -17.54
CA ARG A 141 11.35 -8.10 -17.18
C ARG A 141 11.12 -7.42 -15.83
N CYS A 142 11.95 -7.76 -14.84
CA CYS A 142 11.94 -7.20 -13.50
C CYS A 142 13.28 -6.51 -13.24
N PRO A 143 13.52 -5.29 -13.77
CA PRO A 143 14.77 -4.59 -13.52
C PRO A 143 14.83 -4.17 -12.04
N LEU A 144 16.04 -4.05 -11.49
CA LEU A 144 16.28 -3.69 -10.08
C LEU A 144 15.55 -4.60 -9.06
N ALA A 145 15.17 -5.82 -9.44
CA ALA A 145 14.40 -6.74 -8.61
C ALA A 145 15.01 -6.94 -7.21
N ARG A 146 16.33 -7.15 -7.15
CA ARG A 146 17.04 -7.33 -5.88
C ARG A 146 16.92 -6.09 -4.98
N ALA A 147 17.20 -4.91 -5.53
CA ALA A 147 17.13 -3.66 -4.77
C ALA A 147 15.71 -3.39 -4.24
N LEU A 148 14.68 -3.61 -5.05
CA LEU A 148 13.28 -3.50 -4.61
C LEU A 148 12.94 -4.50 -3.51
N THR A 149 13.44 -5.74 -3.62
CA THR A 149 13.23 -6.81 -2.62
C THR A 149 13.90 -6.47 -1.29
N ASP A 150 15.12 -5.96 -1.32
CA ASP A 150 15.89 -5.60 -0.11
C ASP A 150 15.25 -4.46 0.71
N LEU A 151 14.37 -3.64 0.10
CA LEU A 151 13.61 -2.59 0.80
C LEU A 151 12.43 -3.12 1.62
N GLN A 152 11.90 -4.29 1.25
CA GLN A 152 10.62 -4.80 1.74
C GLN A 152 10.60 -5.17 3.22
N PRO A 153 11.66 -5.73 3.84
CA PRO A 153 11.61 -6.01 5.29
C PRO A 153 11.28 -4.77 6.12
N GLY A 154 11.85 -3.60 5.78
CA GLY A 154 11.55 -2.36 6.49
C GLY A 154 10.15 -1.81 6.14
N ASP A 155 9.68 -1.97 4.90
CA ASP A 155 8.32 -1.59 4.51
C ASP A 155 7.24 -2.43 5.19
N ILE A 156 7.58 -3.67 5.60
CA ILE A 156 6.71 -4.55 6.39
C ILE A 156 6.83 -4.22 7.88
N ALA A 157 8.04 -4.08 8.41
CA ALA A 157 8.26 -3.92 9.85
C ALA A 157 7.76 -2.57 10.37
N TYR A 158 8.10 -1.47 9.69
CA TYR A 158 7.80 -0.12 10.13
C TYR A 158 6.31 0.13 10.43
N PRO A 159 5.36 -0.17 9.54
CA PRO A 159 3.94 0.06 9.82
C PRO A 159 3.44 -0.77 11.01
N LEU A 160 3.97 -1.99 11.18
CA LEU A 160 3.62 -2.86 12.31
C LEU A 160 4.18 -2.33 13.63
N ASP A 161 5.39 -1.74 13.62
CA ASP A 161 5.96 -1.05 14.78
C ASP A 161 5.13 0.18 15.14
N ALA A 162 4.75 0.99 14.16
CA ALA A 162 3.96 2.19 14.37
C ALA A 162 2.59 1.87 15.00
N LEU A 163 1.88 0.83 14.52
CA LEU A 163 0.61 0.44 15.13
C LEU A 163 0.75 0.08 16.62
N ARG A 164 1.87 -0.54 17.03
CA ARG A 164 2.08 -0.93 18.44
C ARG A 164 2.11 0.26 19.39
N GLU A 165 2.47 1.44 18.90
CA GLU A 165 2.59 2.68 19.68
C GLU A 165 1.24 3.34 19.98
N TRP A 166 0.16 2.93 19.30
CA TRP A 166 -1.12 3.66 19.35
C TRP A 166 -2.22 2.90 20.09
N PRO A 167 -3.25 3.61 20.61
CA PRO A 167 -4.41 2.99 21.25
C PRO A 167 -5.17 2.04 20.32
N GLU A 168 -5.77 0.99 20.88
CA GLU A 168 -6.55 0.00 20.11
C GLU A 168 -7.57 0.60 19.14
N PRO A 169 -8.38 1.62 19.50
CA PRO A 169 -9.37 2.19 18.58
C PRO A 169 -8.78 2.94 17.37
N GLN A 170 -7.47 3.25 17.39
CA GLN A 170 -6.76 3.95 16.31
C GLN A 170 -5.93 3.00 15.43
N ARG A 171 -5.88 1.70 15.75
CA ARG A 171 -5.08 0.73 15.02
C ARG A 171 -5.89 -0.51 14.67
N ALA A 172 -5.66 -1.04 13.48
CA ALA A 172 -6.13 -2.35 13.11
C ALA A 172 -5.17 -3.04 12.16
N LEU A 173 -5.19 -4.36 12.20
CA LEU A 173 -4.48 -5.23 11.28
C LEU A 173 -5.51 -6.09 10.55
N VAL A 174 -5.36 -6.22 9.23
CA VAL A 174 -6.20 -7.10 8.43
C VAL A 174 -5.30 -7.94 7.54
N THR A 175 -5.49 -9.26 7.51
CA THR A 175 -4.71 -10.12 6.63
C THR A 175 -5.43 -10.32 5.30
N ASN A 176 -4.65 -10.48 4.23
CA ASN A 176 -5.22 -10.83 2.93
C ASN A 176 -5.95 -12.18 2.97
N SER A 177 -5.45 -13.12 3.78
CA SER A 177 -6.07 -14.42 4.00
C SER A 177 -7.44 -14.31 4.65
N SER A 178 -7.61 -13.46 5.69
CA SER A 178 -8.91 -13.27 6.35
C SER A 178 -9.94 -12.65 5.40
N LEU A 179 -9.53 -11.66 4.60
CA LEU A 179 -10.40 -11.03 3.59
C LEU A 179 -10.86 -12.01 2.50
N ARG A 180 -9.97 -12.90 2.05
CA ARG A 180 -10.31 -13.92 1.04
C ARG A 180 -11.18 -15.04 1.60
N ALA A 181 -10.95 -15.45 2.85
CA ALA A 181 -11.70 -16.50 3.50
C ALA A 181 -13.14 -16.07 3.80
N ASP A 182 -13.31 -14.94 4.49
CA ASP A 182 -14.62 -14.34 4.77
C ASP A 182 -14.48 -12.82 4.93
N CYS A 183 -14.72 -12.10 3.84
CA CYS A 183 -14.62 -10.64 3.84
C CYS A 183 -15.62 -9.99 4.79
N VAL A 184 -16.85 -10.51 4.92
CA VAL A 184 -17.85 -9.87 5.79
C VAL A 184 -17.44 -10.01 7.25
N ALA A 185 -16.96 -11.19 7.64
CA ALA A 185 -16.41 -11.38 8.98
C ALA A 185 -15.19 -10.48 9.23
N ALA A 186 -14.26 -10.39 8.26
CA ALA A 186 -13.08 -9.54 8.36
C ALA A 186 -13.43 -8.04 8.48
N VAL A 187 -14.35 -7.53 7.65
CA VAL A 187 -14.82 -6.13 7.70
C VAL A 187 -15.59 -5.85 9.00
N THR A 188 -16.41 -6.81 9.46
CA THR A 188 -17.14 -6.67 10.74
C THR A 188 -16.18 -6.58 11.92
N SER A 189 -15.17 -7.46 11.95
CA SER A 189 -14.12 -7.43 12.96
C SER A 189 -13.33 -6.12 12.93
N LEU A 190 -12.96 -5.65 11.74
CA LEU A 190 -12.26 -4.37 11.55
C LEU A 190 -13.07 -3.21 12.12
N TYR A 191 -14.35 -3.07 11.76
CA TYR A 191 -15.21 -2.01 12.27
C TYR A 191 -15.34 -2.07 13.80
N GLY A 192 -15.50 -3.28 14.35
CA GLY A 192 -15.52 -3.51 15.81
C GLY A 192 -14.24 -3.04 16.50
N SER A 193 -13.07 -3.41 15.98
CA SER A 193 -11.77 -3.01 16.54
C SER A 193 -11.54 -1.49 16.53
N LEU A 194 -12.10 -0.80 15.54
CA LEU A 194 -12.01 0.65 15.38
C LEU A 194 -13.11 1.42 16.13
N GLY A 195 -14.01 0.71 16.81
CA GLY A 195 -15.16 1.31 17.50
C GLY A 195 -16.13 2.00 16.55
N LEU A 196 -16.24 1.53 15.31
CA LEU A 196 -17.09 2.11 14.26
C LEU A 196 -18.37 1.29 14.07
N PRO A 197 -19.54 1.94 13.90
CA PRO A 197 -20.77 1.24 13.57
C PRO A 197 -20.71 0.72 12.13
N LEU A 198 -21.06 -0.56 11.94
CA LEU A 198 -21.22 -1.16 10.62
C LEU A 198 -22.70 -1.22 10.24
N SER A 199 -23.11 -0.51 9.19
CA SER A 199 -24.49 -0.57 8.73
C SER A 199 -24.77 -1.90 8.02
N PRO A 200 -25.99 -2.49 8.17
CA PRO A 200 -26.38 -3.68 7.44
C PRO A 200 -26.31 -3.50 5.91
N GLU A 201 -26.63 -2.30 5.39
CA GLU A 201 -26.57 -2.05 3.95
C GLU A 201 -25.12 -2.09 3.43
N PHE A 202 -24.18 -1.53 4.18
CA PHE A 202 -22.77 -1.56 3.79
C PHE A 202 -22.20 -2.99 3.85
N ALA A 203 -22.55 -3.76 4.88
CA ALA A 203 -22.15 -5.17 4.99
C ALA A 203 -22.65 -6.00 3.79
N ALA A 204 -23.88 -5.76 3.33
CA ALA A 204 -24.43 -6.41 2.14
C ALA A 204 -23.69 -6.00 0.86
N LYS A 205 -23.37 -4.71 0.70
CA LYS A 205 -22.58 -4.21 -0.45
C LYS A 205 -21.17 -4.81 -0.48
N ALA A 206 -20.49 -4.88 0.67
CA ALA A 206 -19.18 -5.49 0.77
C ALA A 206 -19.19 -6.97 0.36
N ARG A 207 -20.21 -7.72 0.79
CA ARG A 207 -20.40 -9.13 0.38
C ARG A 207 -20.53 -9.26 -1.13
N ALA A 208 -21.42 -8.48 -1.74
CA ALA A 208 -21.69 -8.52 -3.18
C ALA A 208 -20.44 -8.17 -4.01
N ALA A 209 -19.69 -7.14 -3.60
CA ALA A 209 -18.46 -6.74 -4.29
C ALA A 209 -17.40 -7.86 -4.27
N MET A 210 -17.26 -8.57 -3.15
CA MET A 210 -16.31 -9.68 -3.04
C MET A 210 -16.74 -10.92 -3.80
N ASP A 211 -18.02 -11.25 -3.81
CA ASP A 211 -18.53 -12.38 -4.58
C ASP A 211 -18.34 -12.15 -6.09
N ALA A 212 -18.48 -10.90 -6.56
CA ALA A 212 -18.13 -10.52 -7.93
C ALA A 212 -16.62 -10.65 -8.21
N ALA A 213 -15.77 -10.29 -7.24
CA ALA A 213 -14.31 -10.36 -7.38
C ALA A 213 -13.74 -11.80 -7.33
N LYS A 214 -14.44 -12.77 -6.72
CA LYS A 214 -14.00 -14.18 -6.64
C LYS A 214 -13.81 -14.86 -8.01
N GLY A 215 -14.40 -14.32 -9.08
CA GLY A 215 -14.22 -14.82 -10.45
C GLY A 215 -12.93 -14.36 -11.15
N GLY A 216 -12.23 -13.36 -10.59
CA GLY A 216 -10.99 -12.82 -11.16
C GLY A 216 -9.76 -13.52 -10.60
N ALA A 217 -9.44 -14.72 -11.10
CA ALA A 217 -8.09 -15.26 -10.88
C ALA A 217 -7.09 -14.33 -11.58
N SER A 218 -6.24 -13.63 -10.83
CA SER A 218 -5.12 -12.91 -11.43
C SER A 218 -4.24 -13.95 -12.11
N GLY A 219 -4.28 -14.03 -13.44
CA GLY A 219 -3.55 -15.03 -14.24
C GLY A 219 -2.02 -14.91 -14.16
N HIS A 220 -1.50 -13.99 -13.34
CA HIS A 220 -0.08 -13.79 -13.15
C HIS A 220 0.44 -14.69 -12.03
N ARG A 221 1.16 -15.74 -12.44
CA ARG A 221 1.98 -16.56 -11.54
C ARG A 221 3.34 -15.88 -11.42
N TYR A 222 3.58 -15.25 -10.28
CA TYR A 222 4.89 -14.70 -9.91
C TYR A 222 5.70 -15.77 -9.17
N THR A 223 7.02 -15.77 -9.34
CA THR A 223 7.90 -16.72 -8.64
C THR A 223 8.93 -15.98 -7.79
N ILE A 224 9.55 -16.68 -6.84
CA ILE A 224 10.58 -16.06 -5.98
C ILE A 224 11.76 -15.59 -6.83
N GLU A 225 12.10 -16.29 -7.90
CA GLU A 225 13.18 -15.90 -8.81
C GLU A 225 12.95 -14.53 -9.47
N ASP A 226 11.68 -14.11 -9.64
CA ASP A 226 11.35 -12.76 -10.15
C ASP A 226 11.87 -11.65 -9.20
N THR A 227 12.16 -11.96 -7.94
CA THR A 227 12.71 -11.02 -6.92
C THR A 227 14.21 -10.82 -7.03
N GLY A 228 14.90 -11.60 -7.88
CA GLY A 228 16.35 -11.61 -7.95
C GLY A 228 17.02 -12.32 -6.76
N MET A 229 16.27 -13.12 -5.99
CA MET A 229 16.77 -14.00 -4.95
C MET A 229 16.46 -15.47 -5.27
N PHE A 230 17.27 -16.39 -4.76
CA PHE A 230 16.92 -17.81 -4.71
C PHE A 230 15.97 -18.09 -3.54
N ALA A 231 15.21 -19.19 -3.60
CA ALA A 231 14.21 -19.53 -2.59
C ALA A 231 14.75 -19.56 -1.15
N ASN A 232 15.89 -20.22 -0.93
CA ASN A 232 16.54 -20.32 0.38
C ASN A 232 17.04 -18.95 0.89
N GLU A 233 17.56 -18.10 0.00
CA GLU A 233 17.97 -16.74 0.33
C GLU A 233 16.77 -15.89 0.71
N PHE A 234 15.68 -15.96 -0.06
CA PHE A 234 14.45 -15.24 0.20
C PHE A 234 13.84 -15.63 1.56
N GLU A 235 13.77 -16.94 1.84
CA GLU A 235 13.28 -17.45 3.13
C GLU A 235 14.11 -16.90 4.29
N ALA A 236 15.44 -16.93 4.20
CA ALA A 236 16.32 -16.37 5.22
C ALA A 236 16.14 -14.85 5.37
N HIS A 237 16.04 -14.13 4.25
CA HIS A 237 15.89 -12.67 4.21
C HIS A 237 14.59 -12.19 4.86
N PHE A 238 13.49 -12.92 4.64
CA PHE A 238 12.17 -12.58 5.17
C PHE A 238 11.78 -13.34 6.46
N ALA A 239 12.66 -14.19 7.01
CA ALA A 239 12.36 -15.00 8.19
C ALA A 239 11.81 -14.19 9.37
N GLY A 240 12.44 -13.05 9.66
CA GLY A 240 11.99 -12.13 10.72
C GLY A 240 10.60 -11.53 10.44
N SER A 241 10.35 -11.10 9.21
CA SER A 241 9.05 -10.56 8.78
C SER A 241 7.96 -11.63 8.86
N VAL A 242 8.24 -12.85 8.43
CA VAL A 242 7.29 -13.98 8.46
C VAL A 242 6.93 -14.34 9.90
N GLU A 243 7.92 -14.48 10.78
CA GLU A 243 7.65 -14.80 12.18
C GLU A 243 6.81 -13.70 12.84
N ARG A 244 7.17 -12.44 12.62
CA ARG A 244 6.43 -11.31 13.15
C ARG A 244 4.97 -11.30 12.69
N LEU A 245 4.71 -11.55 11.41
CA LEU A 245 3.35 -11.62 10.88
C LEU A 245 2.55 -12.77 11.53
N ARG A 246 3.15 -13.95 11.71
CA ARG A 246 2.52 -15.09 12.38
C ARG A 246 2.14 -14.79 13.83
N ARG A 247 3.00 -14.08 14.56
CA ARG A 247 2.72 -13.64 15.94
C ARG A 247 1.50 -12.73 15.99
N LEU A 248 1.45 -11.75 15.09
CA LEU A 248 0.32 -10.82 15.00
C LEU A 248 -0.99 -11.52 14.60
N GLU A 249 -0.94 -12.53 13.73
CA GLU A 249 -2.10 -13.37 13.41
C GLU A 249 -2.66 -14.14 14.63
N ARG A 250 -1.81 -14.41 15.64
CA ARG A 250 -2.22 -14.98 16.93
C ARG A 250 -2.66 -13.93 17.96
N GLY A 251 -2.68 -12.65 17.58
CA GLY A 251 -2.98 -11.53 18.48
C GLY A 251 -1.80 -11.14 19.39
N GLU A 252 -0.59 -11.63 19.13
CA GLU A 252 0.60 -11.29 19.92
C GLU A 252 1.19 -9.96 19.43
N TRP A 253 0.80 -8.87 20.10
CA TRP A 253 1.28 -7.51 19.81
C TRP A 253 2.58 -7.13 20.54
N GLU A 254 3.17 -8.02 21.34
CA GLU A 254 4.45 -7.81 22.05
C GLU A 254 5.65 -8.34 21.27
#